data_AF-A0A821QK33-F1
#
_entry.id   AF-A0A821QK33-F1
#
_cell.length_a   1.000
_cell.length_b   1.000
_cell.length_c   1.000
_cell.angle_alpha   90.00
_cell.angle_beta   90.00
_cell.angle_gamma   90.00
#
_symmetry.space_group_name_H-M   'P 1'
#
loop_
_entity.id
_entity.type
_entity.pdbx_description
1 polymer ?
#
loop_
_entity_poly.entity_id
_entity_poly.type
_entity_poly.pdbx_seq_one_letter_code
_entity_poly.pdbx_strand_id
1 'polypeptide(L)'
;MSNSITHKTALCLIPPENVWEQIQSIRSKYDKAYPRWMPHINLIYPFVSDSEFANIKIQLDSILNQRKQFEIEFDKTSFEYFKQK
;
A
#
# COMPACT_ATOMS: atom_id res chain seq x y z
N MET A 1 -23.39 -9.87 -6.87
CA MET A 1 -23.11 -8.43 -6.67
C MET A 1 -21.93 -8.09 -7.56
N SER A 2 -22.01 -7.03 -8.36
CA SER A 2 -20.93 -6.68 -9.29
C SER A 2 -19.73 -6.16 -8.50
N ASN A 3 -18.66 -6.95 -8.41
CA ASN A 3 -17.36 -6.48 -7.94
C ASN A 3 -16.81 -5.45 -8.95
N SER A 4 -17.24 -4.20 -8.85
CA SER A 4 -16.71 -3.13 -9.69
C SER A 4 -15.35 -2.69 -9.13
N ILE A 5 -14.30 -3.03 -9.86
CA ILE A 5 -12.95 -2.53 -9.65
C ILE A 5 -12.90 -1.05 -10.08
N THR A 6 -12.18 -0.19 -9.34
CA THR A 6 -12.08 1.25 -9.58
C THR A 6 -10.66 1.78 -9.39
N HIS A 7 -10.30 2.80 -10.18
CA HIS A 7 -9.03 3.52 -10.06
C HIS A 7 -8.97 4.50 -8.89
N LYS A 8 -10.05 4.62 -8.11
CA LYS A 8 -10.16 5.52 -6.95
C LYS A 8 -9.67 4.88 -5.64
N THR A 9 -9.49 3.56 -5.61
CA THR A 9 -9.11 2.82 -4.41
C THR A 9 -7.93 1.90 -4.71
N ALA A 10 -7.16 1.58 -3.67
CA ALA A 10 -6.03 0.66 -3.71
C ALA A 10 -5.94 -0.10 -2.37
N LEU A 11 -5.44 -1.33 -2.40
CA LEU A 11 -4.95 -2.00 -1.20
C LEU A 11 -3.45 -1.71 -1.07
N CYS A 12 -3.03 -1.19 0.08
CA CYS A 12 -1.67 -0.67 0.26
C CYS A 12 -1.05 -1.14 1.58
N LEU A 13 0.27 -1.21 1.62
CA LEU A 13 1.04 -1.12 2.86
C LEU A 13 1.37 0.35 3.13
N ILE A 14 1.16 0.78 4.37
CA ILE A 14 1.45 2.15 4.80
C ILE A 14 2.58 2.05 5.83
N PRO A 15 3.74 2.70 5.61
CA PRO A 15 4.82 2.69 6.59
C PRO A 15 4.41 3.46 7.84
N PRO A 16 5.06 3.23 9.00
CA PRO A 16 4.82 4.04 10.19
C PRO A 16 5.10 5.54 9.96
N GLU A 17 4.35 6.42 10.62
CA GLU A 17 4.41 7.87 10.38
C GLU A 17 5.78 8.50 10.66
N ASN A 18 6.57 7.91 11.57
CA ASN A 18 7.90 8.40 11.94
C ASN A 18 8.91 8.41 10.78
N VAL A 19 8.68 7.66 9.71
CA VAL A 19 9.52 7.67 8.50
C VAL A 19 8.93 8.50 7.36
N TRP A 20 7.73 9.05 7.53
CA TRP A 20 7.04 9.74 6.44
C TRP A 20 7.75 11.01 6.00
N GLU A 21 8.30 11.79 6.93
CA GLU A 21 8.99 13.05 6.59
C GLU A 21 10.12 12.80 5.60
N GLN A 22 10.95 11.79 5.85
CA GLN A 22 12.07 11.42 4.98
C GLN A 22 11.58 11.01 3.59
N ILE A 23 10.57 10.15 3.52
CA ILE A 23 9.99 9.70 2.24
C ILE A 23 9.33 10.87 1.50
N GLN A 24 8.57 11.70 2.20
CA GLN A 24 7.85 12.85 1.65
C GLN A 24 8.81 13.93 1.15
N SER A 25 9.98 14.10 1.78
CA SER A 25 11.03 15.04 1.31
C SER A 25 11.56 14.69 -0.09
N ILE A 26 11.56 13.39 -0.44
CA ILE A 26 11.93 12.89 -1.76
C ILE A 26 10.74 13.01 -2.70
N ARG A 27 9.56 12.56 -2.27
CA ARG A 27 8.32 12.59 -3.08
C ARG A 27 7.94 14.00 -3.51
N SER A 28 8.12 15.01 -2.66
CA SER A 28 7.80 16.41 -2.99
C SER A 28 8.56 16.93 -4.22
N LYS A 29 9.72 16.35 -4.54
CA LYS A 29 10.56 16.72 -5.68
C LYS A 29 10.25 15.92 -6.95
N TYR A 30 9.86 14.66 -6.80
CA TYR A 30 9.85 13.70 -7.92
C TYR A 30 8.51 13.01 -8.17
N ASP A 31 7.58 13.04 -7.22
CA ASP A 31 6.30 12.32 -7.30
C ASP A 31 5.13 13.29 -7.51
N LYS A 32 4.51 13.22 -8.69
CA LYS A 32 3.30 13.99 -9.01
C LYS A 32 2.10 13.65 -8.12
N ALA A 33 2.09 12.46 -7.50
CA ALA A 33 1.06 12.03 -6.56
C ALA A 33 1.33 12.47 -5.11
N TYR A 34 2.47 13.11 -4.83
CA TYR A 34 2.82 13.66 -3.52
C TYR A 34 1.67 14.38 -2.80
N PRO A 35 0.94 15.35 -3.41
CA PRO A 35 -0.09 16.10 -2.70
C PRO A 35 -1.38 15.29 -2.46
N ARG A 36 -1.53 14.13 -3.10
CA ARG A 36 -2.78 13.36 -3.05
C ARG A 36 -2.76 12.34 -1.94
N TRP A 37 -1.68 11.58 -1.82
CA TRP A 37 -1.63 10.36 -1.00
C TRP A 37 -0.39 10.36 -0.10
N MET A 38 -0.52 9.82 1.10
CA MET A 38 0.59 9.54 2.01
C MET A 38 1.57 8.53 1.39
N PRO A 39 2.81 8.40 1.92
CA PRO A 39 3.71 7.33 1.52
C PRO A 39 3.04 5.97 1.66
N HIS A 40 3.15 5.14 0.63
CA HIS A 40 2.54 3.81 0.61
C HIS A 40 3.26 2.91 -0.41
N ILE A 41 3.03 1.60 -0.30
CA ILE A 41 3.38 0.59 -1.30
C ILE A 41 2.08 -0.04 -1.78
N ASN A 42 1.79 0.04 -3.09
CA ASN A 42 0.62 -0.61 -3.66
C ASN A 42 0.79 -2.13 -3.60
N LEU A 43 -0.18 -2.82 -2.99
CA LEU A 43 -0.32 -4.28 -3.09
C LEU A 43 -1.25 -4.64 -4.25
N ILE A 44 -2.40 -3.97 -4.35
CA ILE A 44 -3.38 -4.20 -5.41
C ILE A 44 -3.94 -2.86 -5.87
N TYR A 45 -3.78 -2.57 -7.16
CA TYR A 45 -4.36 -1.40 -7.82
C TYR A 45 -4.69 -1.75 -9.29
N PRO A 46 -5.87 -1.36 -9.82
CA PRO A 46 -7.02 -0.80 -9.11
C PRO A 46 -7.65 -1.79 -8.12
N PHE A 47 -8.43 -1.29 -7.15
CA PHE A 47 -9.05 -2.12 -6.11
C PHE A 47 -10.59 -2.01 -6.13
N VAL A 48 -11.28 -2.66 -5.19
CA VAL A 48 -12.74 -2.64 -5.13
C VAL A 48 -13.28 -1.25 -4.83
N SER A 49 -14.51 -0.95 -5.30
CA SER A 49 -15.27 0.23 -4.87
C SER A 49 -15.32 0.36 -3.33
N ASP A 50 -15.39 1.59 -2.83
CA ASP A 50 -15.52 1.88 -1.39
C ASP A 50 -16.78 1.26 -0.77
N SER A 51 -17.83 1.11 -1.57
CA SER A 51 -19.04 0.36 -1.21
C SER A 51 -18.78 -1.10 -0.79
N GLU A 52 -17.68 -1.70 -1.24
CA GLU A 52 -17.30 -3.09 -0.92
C GLU A 52 -16.35 -3.19 0.28
N PHE A 53 -15.91 -2.07 0.89
CA PHE A 53 -14.90 -2.11 1.95
C PHE A 53 -15.35 -2.91 3.17
N ALA A 54 -16.63 -2.85 3.55
CA ALA A 54 -17.15 -3.63 4.67
C ALA A 54 -17.01 -5.15 4.41
N ASN A 55 -17.36 -5.59 3.20
CA ASN A 55 -17.29 -7.00 2.80
C ASN A 55 -15.82 -7.48 2.71
N ILE A 56 -14.97 -6.68 2.06
CA ILE A 56 -13.56 -7.01 1.88
C ILE A 56 -12.81 -6.97 3.21
N LYS A 57 -13.15 -6.07 4.14
CA LYS A 57 -12.53 -6.05 5.46
C LYS A 57 -12.69 -7.38 6.20
N ILE A 58 -13.89 -7.99 6.17
CA ILE A 58 -14.14 -9.29 6.82
C ILE A 58 -13.22 -10.37 6.23
N GLN A 59 -13.09 -10.40 4.91
CA GLN A 59 -12.23 -11.36 4.22
C GLN A 59 -10.75 -11.12 4.55
N LEU A 60 -10.31 -9.87 4.50
CA LEU A 60 -8.93 -9.49 4.84
C LEU A 60 -8.60 -9.80 6.30
N ASP A 61 -9.46 -9.46 7.26
CA ASP A 61 -9.26 -9.75 8.68
C ASP A 61 -9.04 -11.26 8.92
N SER A 62 -9.82 -12.11 8.25
CA SER A 62 -9.69 -13.57 8.37
C SER A 62 -8.29 -14.10 8.00
N ILE A 63 -7.59 -13.39 7.11
CA ILE A 63 -6.27 -13.77 6.59
C ILE A 63 -5.16 -13.01 7.34
N LEU A 64 -5.33 -11.70 7.51
CA LEU A 64 -4.31 -10.80 8.04
C LEU A 64 -4.11 -10.96 9.55
N ASN A 65 -5.16 -11.31 10.30
CA ASN A 65 -5.02 -11.57 11.75
C ASN A 65 -4.12 -12.78 12.06
N GLN A 66 -3.85 -13.62 11.06
CA GLN A 66 -2.95 -14.77 11.19
C GLN A 66 -1.48 -14.40 10.87
N ARG A 67 -1.21 -13.15 10.46
CA ARG A 67 0.12 -12.68 10.06
C ARG A 67 0.72 -11.81 11.16
N LYS A 68 2.01 -12.00 11.44
CA LYS A 68 2.76 -11.09 12.30
C LYS A 68 3.16 -9.84 11.53
N GLN A 69 3.31 -8.73 12.26
CA GLN A 69 4.01 -7.57 11.73
C GLN A 69 5.38 -8.00 11.19
N PHE A 70 5.76 -7.42 10.05
CA PHE A 70 7.02 -7.68 9.38
C PHE A 70 7.68 -6.35 9.03
N GLU A 71 9.00 -6.40 8.88
CA GLU A 71 9.81 -5.26 8.47
C GLU A 71 10.14 -5.36 6.98
N ILE A 72 10.25 -4.20 6.34
CA ILE A 72 10.65 -4.08 4.94
C ILE A 72 11.86 -3.16 4.92
N GLU A 73 12.93 -3.62 4.29
CA GLU A 73 14.11 -2.81 4.03
C GLU A 73 14.23 -2.57 2.53
N PHE A 74 14.61 -1.35 2.17
CA PHE A 74 15.02 -1.06 0.81
C PHE A 74 16.46 -1.55 0.60
N ASP A 75 16.62 -2.67 -0.10
CA ASP A 75 17.92 -3.24 -0.43
C ASP A 75 18.65 -2.38 -1.48
N LYS A 76 19.67 -1.64 -1.03
CA LYS A 76 20.49 -0.78 -1.89
C LYS A 76 21.40 -1.56 -2.84
N THR A 77 21.57 -2.87 -2.63
CA THR A 77 22.43 -3.73 -3.43
C THR A 77 21.75 -4.26 -4.69
N SER A 78 20.40 -4.16 -4.76
CA SER A 78 19.64 -4.48 -5.96
C SER A 78 18.51 -3.47 -6.14
N PHE A 79 18.62 -2.61 -7.15
CA PHE A 79 17.56 -1.68 -7.53
C PHE A 79 16.51 -2.32 -8.45
N GLU A 80 16.63 -3.62 -8.75
CA GLU A 80 15.92 -4.20 -9.89
C GLU A 80 14.67 -5.01 -9.49
N TYR A 81 14.68 -5.81 -8.41
CA TYR A 81 13.53 -6.66 -8.07
C TYR A 81 13.50 -7.13 -6.61
N PHE A 82 12.33 -7.03 -5.96
CA PHE A 82 12.07 -7.68 -4.66
C PHE A 82 11.94 -9.21 -4.85
N LYS A 83 12.69 -10.01 -4.09
CA LYS A 83 12.61 -11.49 -4.13
C LYS A 83 11.75 -12.02 -2.97
N GLN A 84 10.76 -12.85 -3.30
CA GLN A 84 9.98 -13.62 -2.32
C GLN A 84 10.81 -14.79 -1.79
N LYS A 85 10.89 -14.96 -0.46
CA LYS A 85 11.43 -16.17 0.19
C LYS A 85 10.31 -17.16 0.48
#